data_AF-A0A059LMU3-F1
#
_entry.id   AF-A0A059LMU3-F1
#
_cell.length_a   1.000
_cell.length_b   1.000
_cell.length_c   1.000
_cell.angle_alpha   90.00
_cell.angle_beta   90.00
_cell.angle_gamma   90.00
#
_symmetry.space_group_name_H-M   'P 1'
#
loop_
_entity.id
_entity.type
_entity.pdbx_description
1 polymer ?
#
loop_
_entity_poly.entity_id
_entity_poly.type
_entity_poly.pdbx_seq_one_letter_code
_entity_poly.pdbx_strand_id
1 'polypeptide(L)'
;MYALIPTFAASWSPFCHRVLLTLEEKHIPYSLRYVKKGEFPDWFSNLFPKFVDVLKATSKDKASSKEALQSELSAVGEKLEDNKFYKGDLFGAADAALAPKLHHIIIMMAKAEGWNVCADYPAIKAYMTRVRSRPSWQACLYSDMIVEAEWTKALNL
;
A
#
# COMPACT_ATOMS: atom_id res chain seq x y z
N MET A 1 -1.96 23.68 -15.67
CA MET A 1 -3.19 23.10 -15.09
C MET A 1 -2.74 22.23 -13.92
N TYR A 2 -3.02 22.63 -12.68
CA TYR A 2 -2.59 21.89 -11.48
C TYR A 2 -3.65 20.83 -11.13
N ALA A 3 -3.23 19.58 -10.91
CA ALA A 3 -4.12 18.57 -10.36
C ALA A 3 -4.32 18.85 -8.86
N LEU A 4 -5.59 19.02 -8.46
CA LEU A 4 -6.00 19.05 -7.06
C LEU A 4 -6.36 17.64 -6.65
N ILE A 5 -5.55 17.02 -5.79
CA ILE A 5 -5.89 15.74 -5.19
C ILE A 5 -6.39 16.04 -3.78
N PRO A 6 -7.70 15.90 -3.51
CA PRO A 6 -8.19 15.81 -2.14
C PRO A 6 -7.67 14.48 -1.57
N THR A 7 -6.47 14.51 -1.01
CA THR A 7 -5.97 13.38 -0.23
C THR A 7 -6.80 13.33 1.04
N PHE A 8 -7.31 12.14 1.40
CA PHE A 8 -7.72 11.84 2.76
C PHE A 8 -6.62 12.33 3.72
N ALA A 9 -6.93 12.55 5.00
CA ALA A 9 -6.00 12.96 6.06
C ALA A 9 -4.79 12.00 6.31
N ALA A 10 -4.43 11.20 5.33
CA ALA A 10 -3.47 10.13 5.33
C ALA A 10 -2.66 10.18 4.04
N SER A 11 -1.58 10.97 4.01
CA SER A 11 -0.47 10.75 3.06
C SER A 11 0.02 9.31 3.10
N TRP A 12 -0.24 8.60 4.21
CA TRP A 12 0.01 7.19 4.44
C TRP A 12 -0.94 6.22 3.72
N SER A 13 -2.07 6.65 3.17
CA SER A 13 -3.02 5.73 2.52
C SER A 13 -2.42 5.14 1.24
N PRO A 14 -2.47 3.80 1.03
CA PRO A 14 -1.88 3.19 -0.16
C PRO A 14 -2.59 3.62 -1.45
N PHE A 15 -3.84 4.10 -1.35
CA PHE A 15 -4.60 4.65 -2.47
C PHE A 15 -4.16 6.06 -2.83
N CYS A 16 -3.87 6.91 -1.83
CA CYS A 16 -3.33 8.24 -2.07
C CYS A 16 -1.89 8.13 -2.60
N HIS A 17 -1.07 7.27 -2.00
CA HIS A 17 0.30 7.02 -2.45
C HIS A 17 0.35 6.60 -3.92
N ARG A 18 -0.54 5.69 -4.37
CA ARG A 18 -0.64 5.33 -5.80
C ARG A 18 -0.81 6.54 -6.72
N VAL A 19 -1.71 7.46 -6.36
CA VAL A 19 -2.01 8.64 -7.18
C VAL A 19 -0.81 9.57 -7.22
N LEU A 20 -0.18 9.84 -6.06
CA LEU A 20 1.00 10.68 -5.98
C LEU A 20 2.17 10.08 -6.77
N LEU A 21 2.41 8.79 -6.63
CA LEU A 21 3.44 8.08 -7.37
C LEU A 21 3.22 8.20 -8.89
N THR A 22 1.96 8.11 -9.34
CA THR A 22 1.64 8.25 -10.77
C THR A 22 1.91 9.67 -11.28
N LEU A 23 1.67 10.70 -10.47
CA LEU A 23 1.97 12.08 -10.84
C LEU A 23 3.46 12.34 -10.89
N GLU A 24 4.21 11.85 -9.91
CA GLU A 24 5.67 11.95 -9.84
C GLU A 24 6.34 11.27 -11.03
N GLU A 25 5.94 10.02 -11.35
CA GLU A 25 6.47 9.27 -12.51
C GLU A 25 6.18 9.96 -13.86
N LYS A 26 5.09 10.71 -13.94
CA LYS A 26 4.72 11.47 -15.14
C LYS A 26 5.26 12.90 -15.15
N HIS A 27 5.98 13.31 -14.10
CA HIS A 27 6.46 14.68 -13.91
C HIS A 27 5.35 15.74 -14.06
N ILE A 28 4.15 15.43 -13.58
CA ILE A 28 3.01 16.34 -13.64
C ILE A 28 3.02 17.21 -12.37
N PRO A 29 3.11 18.55 -12.47
CA PRO A 29 3.09 19.41 -11.30
C PRO A 29 1.73 19.35 -10.60
N TYR A 30 1.75 19.20 -9.27
CA TYR A 30 0.55 19.13 -8.44
C TYR A 30 0.70 19.94 -7.16
N SER A 31 -0.44 20.16 -6.49
CA SER A 31 -0.47 20.75 -5.15
C SER A 31 -1.22 19.80 -4.22
N LEU A 32 -0.62 19.49 -3.08
CA LEU A 32 -1.26 18.69 -2.04
C LEU A 32 -2.20 19.57 -1.23
N ARG A 33 -3.44 19.14 -1.09
CA ARG A 33 -4.36 19.69 -0.09
C ARG A 33 -4.77 18.58 0.86
N TYR A 34 -4.27 18.70 2.09
CA TYR A 34 -4.65 17.81 3.19
C TYR A 34 -6.07 18.18 3.64
N VAL A 35 -7.01 17.25 3.45
CA VAL A 35 -8.39 17.40 3.93
C VAL A 35 -8.50 16.67 5.26
N LYS A 36 -8.96 17.37 6.31
CA LYS A 36 -9.14 16.75 7.64
C LYS A 36 -10.31 15.76 7.63
N LYS A 37 -10.21 14.72 8.45
CA LYS A 37 -11.31 13.78 8.68
C LYS A 37 -12.51 14.55 9.26
N GLY A 38 -13.61 14.61 8.51
CA GLY A 38 -14.83 15.35 8.87
C GLY A 38 -15.22 16.49 7.91
N GLU A 39 -14.37 16.84 6.94
CA GLU A 39 -14.65 17.89 5.94
C GLU A 39 -15.17 17.34 4.59
N PHE A 40 -15.45 16.03 4.51
CA PHE A 40 -15.95 15.39 3.28
C PHE A 40 -17.48 15.46 3.18
N PRO A 41 -18.05 15.70 1.98
CA PRO A 41 -19.48 15.52 1.74
C PRO A 41 -19.93 14.06 1.95
N ASP A 42 -21.11 13.86 2.53
CA ASP A 42 -21.62 12.54 2.97
C ASP A 42 -21.72 11.47 1.87
N TRP A 43 -21.75 11.86 0.59
CA TRP A 43 -21.87 10.94 -0.54
C TRP A 43 -20.57 10.23 -0.95
N PHE A 44 -19.44 10.50 -0.28
CA PHE A 44 -18.10 10.03 -0.69
C PHE A 44 -17.77 8.56 -0.32
N SER A 45 -18.62 7.85 0.44
CA SER A 45 -18.25 6.54 1.03
C SER A 45 -19.14 5.40 0.58
N ASN A 46 -18.72 4.61 -0.42
CA ASN A 46 -19.40 3.33 -0.75
C ASN A 46 -18.50 2.18 -1.27
N LEU A 47 -17.16 2.28 -1.22
CA LEU A 47 -16.27 1.22 -1.74
C LEU A 47 -15.47 0.46 -0.66
N PHE A 48 -15.24 1.08 0.50
CA PHE A 48 -14.40 0.56 1.58
C PHE A 48 -15.00 -0.52 2.51
N PRO A 49 -16.33 -0.73 2.64
CA PRO A 49 -16.88 -1.68 3.62
C PRO A 49 -16.39 -3.12 3.47
N LYS A 50 -16.25 -3.63 2.24
CA LYS A 50 -15.87 -5.05 1.99
C LYS A 50 -14.45 -5.42 2.41
N PHE A 51 -13.53 -4.46 2.38
CA PHE A 51 -12.15 -4.66 2.83
C PHE A 51 -12.05 -4.59 4.37
N VAL A 52 -12.90 -3.79 5.00
CA VAL A 52 -13.02 -3.69 6.47
C VAL A 52 -13.60 -4.97 7.08
N ASP A 53 -14.49 -5.66 6.35
CA ASP A 53 -15.07 -6.94 6.80
C ASP A 53 -14.02 -8.05 6.95
N VAL A 54 -13.01 -8.09 6.07
CA VAL A 54 -11.89 -9.05 6.15
C VAL A 54 -11.01 -8.76 7.38
N LEU A 55 -10.78 -7.49 7.68
CA LEU A 55 -9.92 -7.07 8.80
C LEU A 55 -10.57 -7.24 10.17
N LYS A 56 -11.90 -7.38 10.23
CA LYS A 56 -12.66 -7.59 11.47
C LYS A 56 -12.93 -9.08 11.78
N ALA A 57 -12.44 -10.01 10.96
CA ALA A 57 -12.64 -11.44 11.16
C ALA A 57 -11.91 -11.96 12.43
N THR A 58 -12.48 -12.98 13.09
CA THR A 58 -12.09 -13.43 14.45
C THR A 58 -10.92 -14.44 14.47
N SER A 59 -10.39 -14.75 15.68
CA SER A 59 -9.21 -15.61 15.88
C SER A 59 -9.34 -17.05 15.34
N LYS A 60 -10.56 -17.55 15.15
CA LYS A 60 -10.82 -18.87 14.53
C LYS A 60 -10.57 -18.88 13.02
N ASP A 61 -10.59 -17.70 12.39
CA ASP A 61 -10.43 -17.48 10.95
C ASP A 61 -9.03 -16.98 10.56
N LYS A 62 -8.17 -16.72 11.56
CA LYS A 62 -6.84 -16.12 11.39
C LYS A 62 -5.87 -17.02 10.63
N ALA A 63 -5.89 -18.33 10.87
CA ALA A 63 -5.05 -19.29 10.16
C ALA A 63 -5.41 -19.36 8.67
N SER A 64 -6.70 -19.52 8.36
CA SER A 64 -7.21 -19.52 6.98
C SER A 64 -6.95 -18.18 6.26
N SER A 65 -7.10 -17.05 6.96
CA SER A 65 -6.80 -15.73 6.41
C SER A 65 -5.31 -15.54 6.11
N LYS A 66 -4.42 -16.08 6.97
CA LYS A 66 -2.97 -16.06 6.75
C LYS A 66 -2.58 -16.93 5.56
N GLU A 67 -3.16 -18.13 5.44
CA GLU A 67 -2.94 -19.05 4.30
C GLU A 67 -3.39 -18.40 2.98
N ALA A 68 -4.54 -17.73 2.97
CA ALA A 68 -5.01 -16.98 1.81
C ALA A 68 -4.04 -15.86 1.42
N LEU A 69 -3.55 -15.09 2.39
CA LEU A 69 -2.53 -14.05 2.14
C LEU A 69 -1.22 -14.64 1.61
N GLN A 70 -0.78 -15.77 2.15
CA GLN A 70 0.42 -16.48 1.67
C GLN A 70 0.26 -16.96 0.22
N SER A 71 -0.92 -17.47 -0.15
CA SER A 71 -1.25 -17.85 -1.53
C SER A 71 -1.13 -16.66 -2.49
N GLU A 72 -1.76 -15.53 -2.14
CA GLU A 72 -1.70 -14.31 -2.95
C GLU A 72 -0.26 -13.75 -3.06
N LEU A 73 0.51 -13.77 -1.97
CA LEU A 73 1.91 -13.33 -1.97
C LEU A 73 2.79 -14.25 -2.83
N SER A 74 2.53 -15.56 -2.83
CA SER A 74 3.24 -16.50 -3.70
C SER A 74 2.95 -16.19 -5.17
N ALA A 75 1.68 -16.01 -5.54
CA ALA A 75 1.28 -15.64 -6.90
C ALA A 75 1.81 -14.27 -7.35
N VAL A 76 1.99 -13.32 -6.42
CA VAL A 76 2.68 -12.05 -6.69
C VAL A 76 4.17 -12.29 -6.89
N GLY A 77 4.80 -13.11 -6.05
CA GLY A 77 6.21 -13.48 -6.16
C GLY A 77 6.54 -14.06 -7.53
N GLU A 78 5.80 -15.08 -7.97
CA GLU A 78 5.96 -15.74 -9.27
C GLU A 78 5.91 -14.74 -10.43
N LYS A 79 4.96 -13.80 -10.42
CA LYS A 79 4.83 -12.77 -11.48
C LYS A 79 6.00 -11.79 -11.51
N LEU A 80 6.72 -11.65 -10.39
CA LEU A 80 7.85 -10.74 -10.21
C LEU A 80 9.21 -11.42 -10.37
N GLU A 81 9.28 -12.75 -10.46
CA GLU A 81 10.56 -13.47 -10.60
C GLU A 81 11.27 -13.15 -11.90
N ASP A 82 10.54 -13.15 -13.01
CA ASP A 82 11.10 -12.94 -14.35
C ASP A 82 11.17 -11.46 -14.75
N ASN A 83 10.67 -10.54 -13.94
CA ASN A 83 10.52 -9.14 -14.31
C ASN A 83 11.07 -8.17 -13.26
N LYS A 84 11.68 -7.07 -13.72
CA LYS A 84 12.14 -5.99 -12.83
C LYS A 84 10.96 -5.31 -12.10
N PHE A 85 9.85 -5.14 -12.79
CA PHE A 85 8.57 -4.59 -12.33
C PHE A 85 7.42 -5.48 -12.83
N TYR A 86 6.17 -5.19 -12.49
CA TYR A 86 5.00 -6.02 -12.79
C TYR A 86 4.89 -6.46 -14.26
N LYS A 87 5.32 -5.61 -15.20
CA LYS A 87 5.31 -5.91 -16.64
C LYS A 87 6.64 -5.55 -17.29
N GLY A 88 7.68 -6.32 -16.98
CA GLY A 88 9.02 -6.19 -17.55
C GLY A 88 9.88 -5.13 -16.86
N ASP A 89 10.63 -4.35 -17.64
CA ASP A 89 11.67 -3.45 -17.11
C ASP A 89 11.19 -2.05 -16.74
N LEU A 90 9.98 -1.69 -17.15
CA LEU A 90 9.41 -0.36 -16.95
C LEU A 90 8.43 -0.35 -15.78
N PHE A 91 8.61 0.64 -14.90
CA PHE A 91 7.67 0.90 -13.83
C PHE A 91 6.37 1.49 -14.40
N GLY A 92 5.22 0.92 -14.04
CA GLY A 92 3.92 1.31 -14.59
C GLY A 92 2.82 1.50 -13.56
N ALA A 93 1.60 1.72 -14.06
CA ALA A 93 0.43 1.96 -13.22
C ALA A 93 0.06 0.77 -12.31
N ALA A 94 0.39 -0.45 -12.75
CA ALA A 94 0.21 -1.66 -11.93
C ALA A 94 1.18 -1.66 -10.74
N ASP A 95 2.43 -1.28 -10.96
CA ASP A 95 3.44 -1.14 -9.90
C ASP A 95 3.07 -0.05 -8.90
N ALA A 96 2.60 1.10 -9.40
CA ALA A 96 2.10 2.20 -8.58
C ALA A 96 0.92 1.79 -7.70
N ALA A 97 0.13 0.81 -8.13
CA ALA A 97 -0.99 0.27 -7.36
C ALA A 97 -0.57 -0.84 -6.38
N LEU A 98 0.43 -1.65 -6.76
CA LEU A 98 0.89 -2.80 -6.00
C LEU A 98 1.86 -2.41 -4.88
N ALA A 99 2.83 -1.54 -5.17
CA ALA A 99 3.91 -1.24 -4.24
C ALA A 99 3.46 -0.63 -2.89
N PRO A 100 2.51 0.34 -2.84
CA PRO A 100 2.02 0.86 -1.57
C PRO A 100 1.33 -0.22 -0.72
N LYS A 101 0.64 -1.17 -1.35
CA LYS A 101 -0.02 -2.30 -0.65
C LYS A 101 1.02 -3.25 -0.05
N LEU A 102 2.01 -3.65 -0.84
CA LEU A 102 3.10 -4.52 -0.36
C LEU A 102 3.88 -3.86 0.77
N HIS A 103 4.15 -2.55 0.69
CA HIS A 103 4.80 -1.79 1.77
C HIS A 103 4.03 -1.90 3.09
N HIS A 104 2.71 -1.72 3.05
CA HIS A 104 1.86 -1.83 4.25
C HIS A 104 1.81 -3.26 4.80
N ILE A 105 1.69 -4.26 3.94
CA ILE A 105 1.67 -5.67 4.34
C ILE A 105 2.98 -6.02 5.06
N ILE A 106 4.13 -5.64 4.50
CA ILE A 106 5.45 -5.92 5.10
C ILE A 106 5.56 -5.33 6.51
N ILE A 107 5.15 -4.07 6.69
CA ILE A 107 5.22 -3.39 8.00
C ILE A 107 4.26 -4.04 8.99
N MET A 108 2.99 -4.20 8.62
CA MET A 108 1.96 -4.65 9.54
C MET A 108 2.10 -6.13 9.91
N MET A 109 2.54 -7.00 9.00
CA MET A 109 2.76 -8.42 9.32
C MET A 109 3.94 -8.61 10.27
N ALA A 110 5.01 -7.81 10.10
CA ALA A 110 6.13 -7.82 11.04
C ALA A 110 5.69 -7.35 12.43
N LYS A 111 4.86 -6.30 12.51
CA LYS A 111 4.39 -5.73 13.78
C LYS A 111 3.36 -6.60 14.49
N ALA A 112 2.29 -6.99 13.80
CA ALA A 112 1.12 -7.63 14.41
C ALA A 112 1.31 -9.14 14.62
N GLU A 113 2.08 -9.80 13.74
CA GLU A 113 2.21 -11.26 13.72
C GLU A 113 3.67 -11.72 13.87
N GLY A 114 4.63 -10.80 14.02
CA GLY A 114 6.07 -11.13 14.06
C GLY A 114 6.58 -11.75 12.75
N TRP A 115 5.82 -11.64 11.65
CA TRP A 115 6.09 -12.35 10.42
C TRP A 115 6.90 -11.50 9.44
N ASN A 116 8.11 -11.97 9.13
CA ASN A 116 8.98 -11.34 8.13
C ASN A 116 8.64 -11.84 6.71
N VAL A 117 7.66 -11.20 6.08
CA VAL A 117 7.23 -11.51 4.69
C VAL A 117 8.41 -11.50 3.70
N CYS A 118 9.37 -10.58 3.86
CA CYS A 118 10.50 -10.47 2.95
C CYS A 118 11.53 -11.61 3.09
N ALA A 119 11.49 -12.38 4.18
CA ALA A 119 12.32 -13.58 4.33
C ALA A 119 11.76 -14.73 3.46
N ASP A 120 10.45 -14.89 3.44
CA ASP A 120 9.78 -15.99 2.73
C ASP A 120 9.60 -15.71 1.23
N TYR A 121 9.52 -14.43 0.84
CA TYR A 121 9.29 -14.02 -0.55
C TYR A 121 10.42 -13.11 -1.08
N PRO A 122 11.57 -13.68 -1.49
CA PRO A 122 12.73 -12.91 -1.94
C PRO A 122 12.48 -12.08 -3.21
N ALA A 123 11.61 -12.54 -4.11
CA ALA A 123 11.20 -11.77 -5.30
C ALA A 123 10.49 -10.46 -4.90
N ILE A 124 9.59 -10.53 -3.91
CA ILE A 124 8.90 -9.35 -3.35
C ILE A 124 9.90 -8.41 -2.67
N LYS A 125 10.86 -8.96 -1.90
CA LYS A 125 11.93 -8.17 -1.28
C LYS A 125 12.73 -7.40 -2.35
N ALA A 126 13.20 -8.08 -3.38
CA ALA A 126 13.98 -7.48 -4.45
C ALA A 126 13.18 -6.41 -5.22
N TYR A 127 11.90 -6.70 -5.53
CA TYR A 127 10.98 -5.73 -6.12
C TYR A 127 10.83 -4.48 -5.25
N MET A 128 10.53 -4.64 -3.96
CA MET A 128 10.34 -3.50 -3.05
C MET A 128 11.62 -2.70 -2.84
N THR A 129 12.80 -3.32 -2.86
CA THR A 129 14.08 -2.59 -2.85
C THR A 129 14.19 -1.69 -4.08
N ARG A 130 13.87 -2.18 -5.28
CA ARG A 130 13.91 -1.39 -6.52
C ARG A 130 12.88 -0.28 -6.54
N VAL A 131 11.66 -0.52 -6.04
CA VAL A 131 10.62 0.51 -6.00
C VAL A 131 10.98 1.60 -4.99
N ARG A 132 11.43 1.22 -3.79
CA ARG A 132 11.80 2.18 -2.74
C ARG A 132 12.99 3.05 -3.14
N SER A 133 13.90 2.59 -4.00
CA SER A 133 15.02 3.43 -4.47
C SER A 133 14.62 4.50 -5.49
N ARG A 134 13.37 4.52 -5.98
CA ARG A 134 12.93 5.49 -6.99
C ARG A 134 12.73 6.88 -6.36
N PRO A 135 13.13 7.97 -7.05
CA PRO A 135 12.88 9.33 -6.56
C PRO A 135 11.40 9.62 -6.30
N SER A 136 10.51 9.12 -7.16
CA SER A 136 9.05 9.24 -7.02
C SER A 136 8.52 8.64 -5.71
N TRP A 137 9.06 7.49 -5.31
CA TRP A 137 8.72 6.86 -4.04
C TRP A 137 9.22 7.69 -2.86
N GLN A 138 10.47 8.16 -2.93
CA GLN A 138 11.08 8.97 -1.88
C GLN A 138 10.35 10.31 -1.68
N ALA A 139 9.87 10.92 -2.77
CA ALA A 139 9.07 12.15 -2.72
C ALA A 139 7.71 11.97 -2.02
N CYS A 140 7.18 10.75 -2.02
CA CYS A 140 5.87 10.41 -1.44
C CYS A 140 5.97 9.61 -0.13
N LEU A 141 7.18 9.45 0.41
CA LEU A 141 7.42 8.58 1.55
C LEU A 141 6.74 9.10 2.83
N TYR A 142 6.15 8.18 3.57
CA TYR A 142 5.71 8.35 4.94
C TYR A 142 6.42 7.33 5.82
N SER A 143 6.61 7.64 7.09
CA SER A 143 7.35 6.75 7.99
C SER A 143 6.57 5.49 8.32
N ASP A 144 7.30 4.39 8.52
CA ASP A 144 6.73 3.11 8.97
C ASP A 144 5.92 3.29 10.28
N MET A 145 6.36 4.18 11.17
CA MET A 145 5.65 4.54 12.39
C MET A 145 4.24 5.11 12.15
N ILE A 146 4.07 5.93 11.09
CA ILE A 146 2.75 6.47 10.75
C ILE A 146 1.84 5.34 10.24
N VAL A 147 2.38 4.41 9.44
CA VAL A 147 1.64 3.24 8.97
C VAL A 147 1.16 2.41 10.16
N GLU A 148 2.05 2.08 11.09
CA GLU A 148 1.72 1.33 12.29
C GLU A 148 0.65 2.03 13.14
N ALA A 149 0.88 3.29 13.49
CA ALA A 149 -0.01 4.04 14.37
C ALA A 149 -1.42 4.16 13.79
N GLU A 150 -1.52 4.41 12.49
CA GLU A 150 -2.80 4.64 11.84
C GLU A 150 -3.58 3.35 11.59
N TRP A 151 -2.91 2.23 11.30
CA TRP A 151 -3.57 0.92 11.29
C TRP A 151 -3.99 0.46 12.68
N THR A 152 -3.15 0.68 13.70
CA THR A 152 -3.47 0.35 15.10
C THR A 152 -4.74 1.09 15.53
N LYS A 153 -4.78 2.40 15.25
CA LYS A 153 -5.95 3.24 15.48
C LYS A 153 -7.17 2.84 14.64
N ALA A 154 -6.98 2.47 13.37
CA ALA A 154 -8.09 2.10 12.48
C ALA A 154 -8.72 0.75 12.86
N LEU A 155 -7.93 -0.15 13.46
CA LEU A 155 -8.34 -1.51 13.81
C LEU A 155 -8.62 -1.69 15.31
N ASN A 156 -8.46 -0.65 16.13
CA ASN A 156 -8.54 -0.71 17.59
C ASN A 156 -7.66 -1.83 18.19
N LEU A 157 -6.45 -1.97 17.65
CA LEU A 157 -5.42 -2.90 18.14
C LEU A 157 -4.67 -2.32 19.36
#